data_AF-A0A2M7C0V5-F1
#
_entry.id   AF-A0A2M7C0V5-F1
#
_cell.length_a   1.000
_cell.length_b   1.000
_cell.length_c   1.000
_cell.angle_alpha   90.00
_cell.angle_beta   90.00
_cell.angle_gamma   90.00
#
_symmetry.space_group_name_H-M   'P 1'
#
loop_
_entity.id
_entity.type
_entity.pdbx_description
1 polymer ?
#
loop_
_entity_poly.entity_id
_entity_poly.type
_entity_poly.pdbx_seq_one_letter_code
_entity_poly.pdbx_strand_id
1 'polypeptide(L)'
;MKPRQKRFLYIVIAIAAVGIAVGLVLNALKDNVSLYFTPTQVYNKEAPEGRSFRIGGLVEEGSIKREADGLTVNFVITDLHKTLPVVYKGILPDLFKEGKGVVVQGKMEAGGLMRADEVLAKHDENYMPPEAADALKKAETAAAAANSSSAASPSSGTPGAQ
;
A
#
# COMPACT_ATOMS: atom_id res chain seq x y z
N MET A 1 -49.99 37.65 -13.82
CA MET A 1 -49.28 37.14 -12.62
C MET A 1 -48.70 38.32 -11.85
N LYS A 2 -48.98 38.45 -10.55
CA LYS A 2 -48.47 39.56 -9.73
C LYS A 2 -46.92 39.50 -9.70
N PRO A 3 -46.20 40.63 -9.73
CA PRO A 3 -44.73 40.64 -9.79
C PRO A 3 -44.05 39.87 -8.63
N ARG A 4 -44.73 39.78 -7.48
CA ARG A 4 -44.30 38.99 -6.32
C ARG A 4 -44.29 37.47 -6.60
N GLN A 5 -45.26 36.97 -7.37
CA GLN A 5 -45.33 35.54 -7.75
C GLN A 5 -44.25 35.17 -8.78
N LYS A 6 -43.90 36.10 -9.70
CA LYS A 6 -42.79 35.90 -10.65
C LYS A 6 -41.44 35.80 -9.94
N ARG A 7 -41.18 36.67 -8.96
CA ARG A 7 -39.95 36.61 -8.13
C ARG A 7 -39.85 35.31 -7.34
N PHE A 8 -40.96 34.86 -6.75
CA PHE A 8 -41.01 33.58 -6.03
C PHE A 8 -40.72 32.40 -6.97
N LEU A 9 -41.29 32.41 -8.19
CA LEU A 9 -41.02 31.37 -9.18
C LEU A 9 -39.53 31.28 -9.56
N TYR A 10 -38.86 32.42 -9.77
CA TYR A 10 -37.41 32.43 -10.06
C TYR A 10 -36.58 31.88 -8.90
N ILE A 11 -36.95 32.17 -7.65
CA ILE A 11 -36.26 31.64 -6.47
C ILE A 11 -36.42 30.11 -6.40
N VAL A 12 -37.63 29.59 -6.63
CA VAL A 12 -37.88 28.15 -6.62
C VAL A 12 -37.09 27.45 -7.74
N ILE A 13 -37.05 28.02 -8.94
CA ILE A 13 -36.25 27.49 -10.06
C ILE A 13 -34.77 27.50 -9.72
N ALA A 14 -34.26 28.58 -9.13
CA ALA A 14 -32.85 28.67 -8.73
C ALA A 14 -32.49 27.61 -7.68
N ILE A 15 -33.34 27.42 -6.66
CA ILE A 15 -33.13 26.38 -5.64
C ILE A 15 -33.19 24.99 -6.27
N ALA A 16 -34.14 24.73 -7.16
CA ALA A 16 -34.23 23.45 -7.86
C ALA A 16 -32.99 23.17 -8.72
N ALA A 17 -32.50 24.19 -9.45
CA ALA A 17 -31.29 24.07 -10.26
C ALA A 17 -30.05 23.75 -9.40
N VAL A 18 -29.90 24.42 -8.26
CA VAL A 18 -28.83 24.13 -7.30
C VAL A 18 -28.98 22.73 -6.71
N GLY A 19 -30.19 22.32 -6.35
CA GLY A 19 -30.46 20.97 -5.82
C GLY A 19 -30.10 19.86 -6.82
N ILE A 20 -30.44 20.04 -8.09
CA ILE A 20 -30.06 19.12 -9.16
C ILE A 20 -28.54 19.09 -9.34
N ALA A 21 -27.88 20.25 -9.37
CA ALA A 21 -26.43 20.33 -9.52
C ALA A 21 -25.70 19.59 -8.37
N VAL A 22 -26.11 19.83 -7.11
CA VAL A 22 -25.56 19.12 -5.95
C VAL A 22 -25.84 17.62 -6.03
N GLY A 23 -27.06 17.22 -6.41
CA GLY A 23 -27.42 15.81 -6.60
C GLY A 23 -26.54 15.10 -7.62
N LEU A 24 -26.25 15.76 -8.76
CA LEU A 24 -25.35 15.21 -9.79
C LEU A 24 -23.91 15.08 -9.28
N VAL A 25 -23.40 16.08 -8.56
CA VAL A 25 -22.04 16.04 -7.97
C VAL A 25 -21.91 14.90 -6.96
N LEU A 26 -22.88 14.75 -6.04
CA LEU A 26 -22.88 13.68 -5.06
C LEU A 26 -22.97 12.29 -5.70
N ASN A 27 -23.77 12.16 -6.76
CA ASN A 27 -23.87 10.91 -7.51
C ASN A 27 -22.54 10.57 -8.20
N ALA A 28 -21.87 11.54 -8.82
CA ALA A 28 -20.58 11.34 -9.47
C ALA A 28 -19.47 10.98 -8.48
N LEU A 29 -19.47 11.56 -7.28
CA LEU A 29 -18.50 11.24 -6.22
C LEU A 29 -18.68 9.80 -5.72
N LYS A 30 -19.92 9.32 -5.59
CA LYS A 30 -20.22 7.97 -5.07
C LYS A 30 -19.57 6.85 -5.90
N ASP A 31 -19.33 7.08 -7.19
CA ASP A 31 -18.73 6.11 -8.11
C ASP A 31 -17.22 6.28 -8.27
N ASN A 32 -16.65 7.44 -7.91
CA ASN A 32 -15.22 7.76 -8.13
C ASN A 32 -14.34 7.63 -6.89
N VAL A 33 -14.91 7.37 -5.70
CA VAL A 33 -14.10 7.22 -4.49
C VAL A 33 -13.49 5.82 -4.44
N SER A 34 -12.17 5.73 -4.66
CA SER A 34 -11.39 4.51 -4.45
C SER A 34 -11.26 4.22 -2.95
N LEU A 35 -12.18 3.45 -2.40
CA LEU A 35 -12.18 3.05 -1.00
C LEU A 35 -11.12 1.97 -0.73
N TYR A 36 -10.38 2.14 0.37
CA TYR A 36 -9.41 1.16 0.88
C TYR A 36 -10.00 0.40 2.04
N PHE A 37 -9.94 -0.93 1.97
CA PHE A 37 -10.44 -1.84 3.01
C PHE A 37 -9.36 -2.85 3.41
N THR A 38 -9.52 -3.45 4.60
CA THR A 38 -8.76 -4.63 5.02
C THR A 38 -9.56 -5.91 4.80
N PRO A 39 -8.91 -7.09 4.71
CA PRO A 39 -9.58 -8.40 4.72
C PRO A 39 -10.64 -8.55 5.81
N THR A 40 -10.39 -8.08 7.03
CA THR A 40 -11.37 -8.10 8.13
C THR A 40 -12.60 -7.23 7.85
N GLN A 41 -12.42 -6.02 7.32
CA GLN A 41 -13.54 -5.14 6.98
C GLN A 41 -14.40 -5.70 5.84
N VAL A 42 -13.75 -6.35 4.86
CA VAL A 42 -14.45 -7.04 3.78
C VAL A 42 -15.28 -8.20 4.33
N TYR A 43 -14.72 -8.97 5.27
CA TYR A 43 -15.46 -10.03 5.96
C TYR A 43 -16.65 -9.49 6.76
N ASN A 44 -16.52 -8.31 7.37
CA ASN A 44 -17.60 -7.62 8.09
C ASN A 44 -18.67 -6.98 7.20
N LYS A 45 -18.58 -7.15 5.87
CA LYS A 45 -19.50 -6.55 4.88
C LYS A 45 -19.48 -5.01 4.86
N GLU A 46 -18.35 -4.42 5.22
CA GLU A 46 -18.14 -2.97 5.11
C GLU A 46 -17.76 -2.57 3.67
N ALA A 47 -17.27 -3.52 2.88
CA ALA A 47 -16.88 -3.30 1.49
C ALA A 47 -18.09 -3.28 0.54
N PRO A 48 -18.11 -2.39 -0.46
CA PRO A 48 -19.21 -2.29 -1.42
C PRO A 48 -19.23 -3.51 -2.36
N GLU A 49 -20.36 -4.23 -2.36
CA GLU A 49 -20.60 -5.32 -3.32
C GLU A 49 -20.88 -4.75 -4.72
N GLY A 50 -20.32 -5.38 -5.76
CA GLY A 50 -20.52 -5.00 -7.16
C GLY A 50 -19.74 -3.78 -7.66
N ARG A 51 -18.93 -3.14 -6.82
CA ARG A 51 -18.03 -2.04 -7.21
C ARG A 51 -16.58 -2.42 -7.01
N SER A 52 -15.69 -1.77 -7.76
CA SER A 52 -14.25 -1.96 -7.57
C SER A 52 -13.80 -1.19 -6.33
N PHE A 53 -12.98 -1.81 -5.51
CA PHE A 53 -12.36 -1.19 -4.35
C PHE A 53 -10.94 -1.72 -4.15
N ARG A 54 -10.18 -1.09 -3.26
CA ARG A 54 -8.81 -1.48 -2.95
C ARG A 54 -8.76 -2.21 -1.62
N ILE A 55 -7.98 -3.27 -1.55
CA ILE A 55 -7.71 -4.04 -0.35
C ILE A 55 -6.23 -3.98 -0.04
N GLY A 56 -5.89 -3.60 1.18
CA GLY A 56 -4.53 -3.66 1.69
C GLY A 56 -4.35 -4.84 2.64
N GLY A 57 -3.24 -5.56 2.52
CA GLY A 57 -2.85 -6.59 3.48
C GLY A 57 -1.48 -7.17 3.18
N LEU A 58 -1.19 -8.31 3.78
CA LEU A 58 0.03 -9.09 3.61
C LEU A 58 -0.27 -10.30 2.73
N VAL A 59 0.65 -10.67 1.84
CA VAL A 59 0.53 -11.94 1.10
C VAL A 59 0.87 -13.09 2.02
N GLU A 60 -0.01 -14.07 2.15
CA GLU A 60 0.23 -15.27 2.95
C GLU A 60 1.34 -16.15 2.33
N GLU A 61 2.22 -16.70 3.16
CA GLU A 61 3.32 -17.57 2.73
C GLU A 61 2.80 -18.90 2.16
N GLY A 62 3.40 -19.35 1.05
CA GLY A 62 2.97 -20.53 0.30
C GLY A 62 1.61 -20.40 -0.40
N SER A 63 1.00 -19.21 -0.41
CA SER A 63 -0.34 -19.01 -0.99
C SER A 63 -0.32 -18.77 -2.50
N ILE A 64 0.82 -18.37 -3.07
CA ILE A 64 0.93 -17.98 -4.49
C ILE A 64 0.90 -19.24 -5.36
N LYS A 65 -0.17 -19.40 -6.14
CA LYS A 65 -0.38 -20.50 -7.09
C LYS A 65 -0.66 -19.96 -8.48
N ARG A 66 0.19 -20.33 -9.44
CA ARG A 66 -0.01 -20.00 -10.86
C ARG A 66 -0.75 -21.14 -11.55
N GLU A 67 -1.77 -20.78 -12.32
CA GLU A 67 -2.53 -21.73 -13.15
C GLU A 67 -1.75 -22.18 -14.39
N ALA A 68 -2.23 -23.26 -15.01
CA ALA A 68 -1.63 -23.83 -16.22
C ALA A 68 -1.62 -22.88 -17.43
N ASP A 69 -2.50 -21.88 -17.45
CA ASP A 69 -2.56 -20.81 -18.46
C ASP A 69 -1.38 -19.81 -18.34
N GLY A 70 -0.58 -19.87 -17.27
CA GLY A 70 0.61 -19.04 -17.08
C GLY A 70 0.36 -17.56 -16.77
N LEU A 71 -0.88 -17.08 -16.95
CA LEU A 71 -1.29 -15.68 -16.73
C LEU A 71 -2.15 -15.47 -15.48
N THR A 72 -2.81 -16.53 -15.01
CA THR A 72 -3.72 -16.44 -13.86
C THR A 72 -2.98 -16.87 -12.60
N VAL A 73 -3.01 -16.01 -11.58
CA VAL A 73 -2.36 -16.22 -10.29
C VAL A 73 -3.38 -16.10 -9.18
N ASN A 74 -3.44 -17.13 -8.35
CA ASN A 74 -4.24 -17.20 -7.14
C ASN A 74 -3.31 -16.95 -5.95
N PHE A 75 -3.69 -16.10 -5.02
CA PHE A 75 -2.96 -15.87 -3.78
C PHE A 75 -3.91 -15.44 -2.68
N VAL A 76 -3.46 -15.48 -1.44
CA VAL A 76 -4.28 -15.10 -0.29
C VAL A 76 -3.67 -13.88 0.37
N ILE A 77 -4.53 -12.91 0.70
CA ILE A 77 -4.16 -11.71 1.45
C ILE A 77 -4.68 -11.84 2.87
N THR A 78 -3.85 -11.50 3.85
CA THR A 78 -4.18 -11.52 5.28
C THR A 78 -3.88 -10.18 5.94
N ASP A 79 -4.68 -9.81 6.94
CA ASP A 79 -4.37 -8.72 7.87
C ASP A 79 -3.99 -9.21 9.27
N LEU A 80 -3.53 -10.47 9.35
CA LEU A 80 -3.25 -11.22 10.59
C LEU A 80 -4.50 -11.67 11.36
N HIS A 81 -5.70 -11.20 10.98
CA HIS A 81 -6.95 -11.61 11.62
C HIS A 81 -7.82 -12.46 10.69
N LYS A 82 -7.95 -12.03 9.43
CA LYS A 82 -8.73 -12.71 8.39
C LYS A 82 -7.92 -12.84 7.12
N THR A 83 -8.22 -13.91 6.39
CA THR A 83 -7.67 -14.19 5.07
C THR A 83 -8.73 -13.96 4.00
N LEU A 84 -8.29 -13.51 2.84
CA LEU A 84 -9.14 -13.27 1.68
C LEU A 84 -8.46 -13.84 0.42
N PRO A 85 -9.09 -14.81 -0.27
CA PRO A 85 -8.56 -15.34 -1.51
C PRO A 85 -8.75 -14.35 -2.65
N VAL A 86 -7.68 -14.17 -3.43
CA VAL A 86 -7.59 -13.22 -4.54
C VAL A 86 -7.14 -13.94 -5.80
N VAL A 87 -7.80 -13.61 -6.91
CA VAL A 87 -7.44 -14.11 -8.24
C VAL A 87 -7.10 -12.94 -9.13
N TYR A 88 -5.90 -12.96 -9.68
CA TYR A 88 -5.38 -11.94 -10.57
C TYR A 88 -5.03 -12.57 -11.92
N LYS A 89 -5.39 -11.88 -13.01
CA LYS A 89 -5.01 -12.28 -14.36
C LYS A 89 -4.10 -11.22 -14.97
N GLY A 90 -2.81 -11.51 -15.04
CA GLY A 90 -1.83 -10.57 -15.58
C GLY A 90 -0.42 -10.83 -15.06
N ILE A 91 0.47 -9.90 -15.38
CA ILE A 91 1.86 -9.93 -14.89
C ILE A 91 1.89 -9.29 -13.50
N LEU A 92 2.43 -10.02 -12.53
CA LEU A 92 2.66 -9.50 -11.19
C LEU A 92 3.92 -8.62 -11.17
N PRO A 93 3.95 -7.52 -10.40
CA PRO A 93 5.17 -6.74 -10.21
C PRO A 93 6.30 -7.56 -9.60
N ASP A 94 7.55 -7.25 -9.93
CA ASP A 94 8.72 -7.98 -9.40
C ASP A 94 8.88 -7.89 -7.88
N LEU A 95 8.30 -6.86 -7.26
CA LEU A 95 8.29 -6.65 -5.81
C LEU A 95 7.22 -7.49 -5.10
N PHE A 96 6.30 -8.12 -5.84
CA PHE A 96 5.27 -8.97 -5.25
C PHE A 96 5.89 -10.27 -4.73
N LYS A 97 5.88 -10.42 -3.41
CA LYS A 97 6.45 -11.58 -2.71
C LYS A 97 5.58 -11.96 -1.51
N GLU A 98 5.70 -13.20 -1.10
CA GLU A 98 5.10 -13.73 0.12
C GLU A 98 5.61 -12.97 1.36
N GLY A 99 4.75 -12.79 2.37
CA GLY A 99 5.07 -12.06 3.59
C GLY A 99 5.24 -10.55 3.43
N LYS A 100 5.05 -10.00 2.21
CA LYS A 100 5.13 -8.56 1.95
C LYS A 100 3.75 -7.91 1.86
N GLY A 101 3.74 -6.60 2.12
CA GLY A 101 2.54 -5.78 2.01
C GLY A 101 2.15 -5.56 0.56
N VAL A 102 0.89 -5.86 0.24
CA VAL A 102 0.31 -5.68 -1.09
C VAL A 102 -0.97 -4.86 -0.98
N VAL A 103 -1.24 -4.09 -2.03
CA VAL A 103 -2.53 -3.47 -2.29
C VAL A 103 -3.10 -4.09 -3.55
N VAL A 104 -4.33 -4.58 -3.48
CA VAL A 104 -5.03 -5.15 -4.63
C VAL A 104 -6.27 -4.32 -4.92
N GLN A 105 -6.46 -3.98 -6.19
CA GLN A 105 -7.68 -3.34 -6.66
C GLN A 105 -8.50 -4.33 -7.47
N GLY A 106 -9.80 -4.40 -7.18
CA GLY A 106 -10.69 -5.28 -7.91
C GLY A 106 -12.08 -5.34 -7.32
N LYS A 107 -12.83 -6.38 -7.66
CA LYS A 107 -14.24 -6.58 -7.28
C LYS A 107 -14.42 -7.88 -6.52
N MET A 108 -15.36 -7.88 -5.58
CA MET A 108 -15.80 -9.12 -4.93
C MET A 108 -16.71 -9.91 -5.86
N GLU A 109 -16.39 -11.19 -6.06
CA GLU A 109 -17.24 -12.16 -6.75
C GLU A 109 -18.15 -12.90 -5.76
N ALA A 110 -19.20 -13.52 -6.32
CA ALA A 110 -20.09 -14.39 -5.57
C ALA A 110 -19.28 -15.59 -5.01
N GLY A 111 -19.28 -15.74 -3.68
CA GLY A 111 -18.53 -16.80 -2.99
C GLY A 111 -17.36 -16.33 -2.14
N GLY A 112 -17.14 -15.02 -2.00
CA GLY A 112 -16.12 -14.46 -1.09
C GLY A 112 -14.71 -14.45 -1.67
N LEU A 113 -14.60 -14.60 -2.99
CA LEU A 113 -13.36 -14.49 -3.75
C LEU A 113 -13.26 -13.09 -4.35
N MET A 114 -12.08 -12.47 -4.27
CA MET A 114 -11.85 -11.19 -4.92
C MET A 114 -11.19 -11.40 -6.29
N ARG A 115 -11.80 -10.86 -7.34
CA ARG A 115 -11.16 -10.75 -8.65
C ARG A 115 -10.38 -9.44 -8.71
N ALA A 116 -9.06 -9.56 -8.76
CA ALA A 116 -8.14 -8.45 -8.89
C ALA A 116 -8.02 -7.99 -10.35
N ASP A 117 -8.19 -6.69 -10.57
CA ASP A 117 -7.89 -6.01 -11.83
C ASP A 117 -6.45 -5.47 -11.83
N GLU A 118 -5.93 -5.08 -10.67
CA GLU A 118 -4.58 -4.52 -10.51
C GLU A 118 -3.96 -4.94 -9.18
N VAL A 119 -2.66 -5.24 -9.20
CA VAL A 119 -1.87 -5.59 -8.02
C VAL A 119 -0.71 -4.63 -7.88
N LEU A 120 -0.68 -3.91 -6.75
CA LEU A 120 0.31 -2.92 -6.40
C LEU A 120 1.13 -3.46 -5.22
N ALA A 121 2.36 -3.88 -5.48
CA ALA A 121 3.31 -4.18 -4.41
C ALA A 121 3.78 -2.86 -3.78
N LYS A 122 3.84 -2.79 -2.45
CA LYS A 122 4.44 -1.62 -1.79
C LYS A 122 5.91 -1.53 -2.20
N HIS A 123 6.35 -0.35 -2.64
CA HIS A 123 7.77 -0.06 -2.84
C HIS A 123 8.50 -0.14 -1.50
N ASP A 124 9.48 -1.03 -1.41
CA ASP A 124 10.38 -1.12 -0.29
C ASP A 124 11.20 0.18 -0.26
N GLU A 125 10.89 1.10 0.66
CA GLU A 125 11.73 2.27 0.95
C GLU A 125 13.01 1.88 1.71
N ASN A 126 13.70 0.82 1.27
CA ASN A 126 15.06 0.56 1.70
C ASN A 126 16.05 1.25 0.75
N TYR A 127 15.80 2.52 0.43
CA TYR A 127 16.75 3.36 -0.29
C TYR A 127 17.77 3.90 0.73
N MET A 128 18.96 3.30 0.74
CA MET A 128 20.09 3.85 1.45
C MET A 128 20.91 4.70 0.46
N PRO A 129 20.91 6.04 0.58
CA PRO A 129 21.66 6.88 -0.35
C PRO A 129 23.15 6.52 -0.32
N PRO A 130 23.86 6.60 -1.47
CA PRO A 130 25.27 6.21 -1.57
C PRO A 130 26.15 6.97 -0.58
N GLU A 131 25.81 8.23 -0.29
CA GLU A 131 26.49 9.06 0.71
C GLU A 131 26.41 8.46 2.13
N ALA A 132 25.27 7.84 2.49
CA ALA A 132 25.12 7.16 3.77
C ALA A 132 25.89 5.84 3.82
N ALA A 133 25.95 5.10 2.70
CA ALA A 133 26.75 3.89 2.60
C ALA A 133 28.27 4.18 2.69
N ASP A 134 28.73 5.27 2.09
CA ASP A 134 30.13 5.69 2.14
C ASP A 134 30.51 6.24 3.53
N ALA A 135 29.61 6.97 4.18
CA ALA A 135 29.81 7.44 5.55
C ALA A 135 29.92 6.28 6.55
N LEU A 136 29.10 5.24 6.39
CA LEU A 136 29.14 4.03 7.22
C LEU A 136 30.44 3.24 7.02
N LYS A 137 30.88 3.01 5.77
CA LYS A 137 32.17 2.35 5.48
C LYS A 137 33.37 3.12 6.01
N LYS A 138 33.33 4.45 5.93
CA LYS A 138 34.39 5.33 6.44
C LYS A 138 34.44 5.34 7.97
N ALA A 139 33.27 5.26 8.63
CA ALA A 139 33.19 5.11 10.09
C ALA A 139 33.69 3.73 10.55
N GLU A 140 33.37 2.66 9.82
CA GLU A 140 33.79 1.29 10.14
C GLU A 140 35.32 1.11 10.00
N THR A 141 35.91 1.66 8.94
CA THR A 141 37.37 1.66 8.74
C THR A 141 38.11 2.52 9.76
N ALA A 142 37.54 3.66 10.17
CA ALA A 142 38.11 4.50 11.22
C ALA A 142 38.05 3.82 12.62
N ALA A 143 36.96 3.11 12.93
CA ALA A 143 36.82 2.35 14.16
C ALA A 143 37.78 1.15 14.24
N ALA A 144 38.01 0.46 13.12
CA ALA A 144 38.99 -0.63 13.03
C ALA A 144 40.44 -0.13 13.24
N ALA A 145 40.79 1.04 12.69
CA ALA A 145 42.10 1.65 12.86
C ALA A 145 42.35 2.08 14.32
N ALA A 146 41.35 2.65 15.00
CA ALA A 146 41.46 3.06 16.39
C ALA A 146 41.71 1.87 17.34
N ASN A 147 41.08 0.72 17.11
CA ASN A 147 41.29 -0.49 17.91
C ASN A 147 42.68 -1.13 17.72
N SER A 148 43.32 -0.94 16.56
CA SER A 148 44.68 -1.43 16.31
C SER A 148 45.78 -0.58 16.95
N SER A 149 45.52 0.70 17.26
CA SER A 149 46.50 1.61 17.88
C SER A 149 46.53 1.54 19.41
N SER A 150 45.57 0.88 20.06
CA SER A 150 45.53 0.71 21.52
C SER A 150 46.34 -0.50 22.03
N ALA A 151 46.84 -1.37 21.15
CA ALA A 151 47.56 -2.59 21.52
C ALA A 151 49.11 -2.46 21.48
N ALA A 152 49.64 -1.32 21.06
CA ALA A 152 51.08 -1.10 20.89
C ALA A 152 51.61 0.07 21.74
N SER A 153 51.50 -0.03 23.06
CA SER A 153 52.40 0.66 23.98
C SER A 153 53.35 -0.36 24.60
N PRO A 154 54.56 -0.58 24.05
CA PRO A 154 55.58 -1.37 24.70
C PRO A 154 56.23 -0.55 25.81
N SER A 155 56.34 -1.20 26.96
CA SER A 155 57.13 -0.84 28.14
C SER A 155 58.50 -0.26 27.78
N SER A 156 58.76 1.00 28.15
CA SER A 156 60.11 1.56 28.21
C SER A 156 60.85 1.00 29.43
N GLY A 157 61.45 -0.18 29.28
CA GLY A 157 62.49 -0.68 30.17
C GLY A 157 63.83 -0.11 29.73
N THR A 158 64.46 0.71 30.57
CA THR A 158 65.84 1.18 30.39
C THR A 158 66.81 0.18 31.04
N PRO A 159 67.75 -0.41 30.31
CA PRO A 159 68.90 -1.08 30.91
C PRO A 159 70.17 -0.23 30.73
N GLY A 160 70.86 0.02 31.85
CA GLY A 160 72.30 0.20 31.89
C GLY A 160 72.80 1.61 32.21
N ALA A 161 73.42 1.76 33.39
CA ALA A 161 74.81 2.19 33.50
C ALA A 161 75.30 2.09 34.96
N GLN A 162 76.29 1.21 35.15
CA GLN A 162 77.41 1.26 36.12
C GLN A 162 77.10 1.22 37.62
#